data_AF-A0A3D5DEB6-F1
#
_entry.id   AF-A0A3D5DEB6-F1
#
_cell.length_a   1.000
_cell.length_b   1.000
_cell.length_c   1.000
_cell.angle_alpha   90.00
_cell.angle_beta   90.00
_cell.angle_gamma   90.00
#
_symmetry.space_group_name_H-M   'P 1'
#
loop_
_entity.id
_entity.type
_entity.pdbx_description
1 polymer ?
#
loop_
_entity_poly.entity_id
_entity_poly.type
_entity_poly.pdbx_seq_one_letter_code
_entity_poly.pdbx_strand_id
1 'polypeptide(L)' 'MRTGEEYLSSIRDGRRVMCGGELIEDLTSHPKTEGYSQQVAEFYDLHL' A
#
# COMPACT_ATOMS: atom_id res chain seq x y z
N MET A 1 10.86 10.63 -9.42
CA MET A 1 9.61 10.16 -8.83
C MET A 1 9.96 9.15 -7.73
N ARG A 2 9.06 8.88 -6.77
CA ARG A 2 9.28 7.71 -5.89
C ARG A 2 9.23 6.43 -6.73
N THR A 3 9.97 5.39 -6.36
CA THR A 3 9.73 4.03 -6.87
C THR A 3 8.50 3.43 -6.19
N GLY A 4 7.97 2.33 -6.74
CA GLY A 4 6.92 1.54 -6.11
C GLY A 4 7.33 1.00 -4.75
N GLU A 5 8.58 0.57 -4.61
CA GLU A 5 9.14 0.11 -3.33
C GLU A 5 9.16 1.22 -2.27
N GLU A 6 9.58 2.43 -2.64
CA GLU A 6 9.56 3.59 -1.75
C GLU A 6 8.13 3.97 -1.33
N TYR A 7 7.16 3.82 -2.23
CA TYR A 7 5.74 3.98 -1.88
C TYR A 7 5.28 2.94 -0.86
N LEU A 8 5.52 1.64 -1.10
CA LEU A 8 5.10 0.56 -0.19
C LEU A 8 5.73 0.72 1.19
N SER A 9 7.02 1.08 1.26
CA SER A 9 7.68 1.38 2.53
C SER A 9 7.04 2.59 3.23
N SER A 10 6.61 3.61 2.47
CA SER A 10 6.05 4.84 3.06
C SER A 10 4.68 4.66 3.70
N ILE A 11 3.93 3.62 3.31
CA ILE A 11 2.60 3.34 3.87
C ILE A 11 2.63 2.34 5.04
N ARG A 12 3.81 1.81 5.39
CA ARG A 12 4.06 1.06 6.63
C ARG A 12 4.38 2.00 7.79
N ASP A 13 3.52 3.00 8.02
CA ASP A 13 3.75 4.10 8.97
C ASP A 13 3.01 3.91 10.31
N GLY A 14 2.51 2.70 10.58
CA GLY A 14 1.74 2.39 11.79
C GLY A 14 0.29 2.87 11.75
N ARG A 15 -0.21 3.34 10.60
CA ARG A 15 -1.64 3.64 10.44
C ARG A 15 -2.49 2.40 10.64
N ARG A 16 -3.68 2.61 11.20
CA ARG A 16 -4.70 1.59 11.38
C ARG A 16 -5.93 2.00 10.58
N VAL A 17 -6.35 1.17 9.64
CA VAL A 17 -7.40 1.50 8.67
C VAL A 17 -8.59 0.56 8.87
N MET A 18 -9.78 1.13 9.00
CA MET A 18 -11.02 0.36 9.00
C MET A 18 -11.48 0.11 7.56
N CYS A 19 -11.62 -1.16 7.15
CA CYS A 19 -12.07 -1.55 5.81
C CYS A 19 -13.07 -2.70 5.89
N GLY A 20 -14.34 -2.43 5.56
CA GLY A 20 -15.39 -3.44 5.57
C GLY A 20 -15.59 -4.11 6.94
N GLY A 21 -15.55 -3.33 8.02
CA GLY A 21 -15.70 -3.81 9.40
C GLY A 21 -14.46 -4.49 10.00
N GLU A 22 -13.36 -4.54 9.26
CA GLU A 22 -12.09 -5.11 9.70
C GLU A 22 -11.04 -4.02 9.89
N LEU A 23 -10.26 -4.12 10.96
CA LEU A 23 -9.15 -3.22 11.24
C LEU A 23 -7.87 -3.80 10.62
N ILE A 24 -7.25 -3.03 9.72
CA ILE A 24 -6.05 -3.40 8.98
C ILE A 24 -4.87 -2.57 9.49
N GLU A 25 -3.78 -3.24 9.87
CA GLU A 25 -2.55 -2.62 10.38
C GLU A 25 -1.43 -2.58 9.33
N ASP A 26 -1.49 -3.43 8.31
CA ASP A 26 -0.55 -3.43 7.18
C ASP A 26 -1.31 -3.49 5.85
N LEU A 27 -1.35 -2.35 5.15
CA LEU A 27 -2.04 -2.25 3.86
C LEU A 27 -1.34 -3.04 2.75
N THR A 28 -0.03 -3.26 2.88
CA THR A 28 0.80 -3.86 1.82
C THR A 28 0.70 -5.38 1.73
N SER A 29 0.14 -6.03 2.76
CA SER A 29 0.06 -7.49 2.87
C SER A 29 -1.33 -8.02 3.19
N HIS A 30 -2.28 -7.14 3.58
CA HIS A 30 -3.61 -7.58 3.92
C HIS A 30 -4.43 -7.94 2.65
N PRO A 31 -5.12 -9.09 2.58
CA PRO A 31 -5.82 -9.54 1.37
C PRO A 31 -6.83 -8.56 0.76
N LYS A 32 -7.45 -7.71 1.59
CA LYS A 32 -8.40 -6.67 1.15
C LYS A 32 -7.74 -5.44 0.50
N THR A 33 -6.43 -5.23 0.70
CA THR A 33 -5.74 -3.99 0.31
C THR A 33 -4.48 -4.21 -0.51
N GLU A 34 -3.81 -5.36 -0.38
CA GLU A 34 -2.53 -5.64 -1.04
C GLU A 34 -2.58 -5.43 -2.55
N GLY A 35 -3.68 -5.84 -3.20
CA GLY A 35 -3.83 -5.69 -4.65
C GLY A 35 -3.84 -4.23 -5.07
N TYR A 36 -4.53 -3.36 -4.33
CA TYR A 36 -4.58 -1.94 -4.65
C TYR A 36 -3.28 -1.21 -4.26
N SER A 37 -2.68 -1.59 -3.13
CA SER A 37 -1.35 -1.10 -2.76
C SER A 37 -0.32 -1.41 -3.85
N GLN A 38 -0.36 -2.60 -4.46
CA GLN A 38 0.55 -2.90 -5.56
C GLN A 38 0.26 -2.14 -6.84
N GLN A 39 -1.01 -1.97 -7.22
CA GLN A 39 -1.36 -1.14 -8.39
C GLN A 39 -0.83 0.31 -8.26
N VAL A 40 -0.81 0.87 -7.05
CA VAL A 40 -0.23 2.21 -6.81
C VAL A 40 1.30 2.17 -6.87
N ALA A 41 1.93 1.12 -6.38
CA ALA A 41 3.37 0.92 -6.51
C ALA A 41 3.80 0.84 -7.98
N GLU A 42 3.11 0.03 -8.78
CA GLU A 42 3.32 -0.08 -10.23
C GLU A 42 3.14 1.26 -10.94
N PHE A 43 2.15 2.06 -10.52
CA PHE A 43 1.98 3.41 -11.06
C PHE A 43 3.20 4.29 -10.82
N TYR A 44 3.84 4.21 -9.65
CA TYR A 44 5.10 4.92 -9.41
C TYR A 44 6.22 4.43 -10.34
N ASP A 45 6.33 3.12 -10.53
CA ASP A 45 7.35 2.50 -11.38
C ASP A 45 7.20 2.86 -12.88
N LEU A 46 5.98 3.18 -13.35
CA LEU A 46 5.74 3.66 -14.72
C LEU A 46 6.41 5.01 -15.04
N HIS A 47 6.89 5.74 -14.03
CA HIS A 47 7.45 7.08 -14.18
C HIS A 47 8.94 7.15 -13.82
N LEU A 48 9.61 6.00 -13.86
CA LEU A 48 11.07 5.89 -13.70
C LEU A 48 11.80 6.12 -15.04
#